data_AF-A0A831KHA2-F1
#
_entry.id   AF-A0A831KHA2-F1
#
_cell.length_a   1.000
_cell.length_b   1.000
_cell.length_c   1.000
_cell.angle_alpha   90.00
_cell.angle_beta   90.00
_cell.angle_gamma   90.00
#
_symmetry.space_group_name_H-M   'P 1'
#
loop_
_entity.id
_entity.type
_entity.pdbx_description
1 polymer ?
#
loop_
_entity_poly.entity_id
_entity_poly.type
_entity_poly.pdbx_seq_one_letter_code
_entity_poly.pdbx_strand_id
1 'polypeptide(L)'
;PFAVKPFYVMRVDEDPTWARSVDLVYKGMEMSSGGQREHRYEKLIEQIKEKGLNLKNLEWFVKFFKYGAPPMGGFCLGIERFTQQLLNLPNIREAVLFPRDPERVLP
;
A
#
# COMPACT_ATOMS: atom_id res chain seq x y z
N PRO A 1 6.58 -10.44 4.61
CA PRO A 1 7.54 -9.90 5.61
C PRO A 1 7.28 -8.42 5.93
N PHE A 2 7.34 -8.02 7.20
CA PHE A 2 7.14 -6.62 7.61
C PHE A 2 8.21 -5.67 7.04
N ALA A 3 9.44 -6.17 6.90
CA ALA A 3 10.58 -5.40 6.40
C ALA A 3 10.30 -4.71 5.05
N VAL A 4 9.56 -5.37 4.14
CA VAL A 4 9.22 -4.85 2.80
C VAL A 4 7.89 -4.09 2.75
N LYS A 5 7.10 -4.12 3.83
CA LYS A 5 5.81 -3.44 3.87
C LYS A 5 5.94 -2.00 4.40
N PRO A 6 5.05 -1.09 4.00
CA PRO A 6 5.00 0.27 4.53
C PRO A 6 4.75 0.30 6.05
N PHE A 7 5.15 1.39 6.72
CA PHE A 7 5.01 1.58 8.16
C PHE A 7 3.57 1.47 8.69
N TYR A 8 2.58 1.73 7.83
CA TYR A 8 1.17 1.76 8.18
C TYR A 8 0.49 0.39 8.12
N VAL A 9 1.19 -0.68 7.70
CA VAL A 9 0.64 -2.04 7.70
C VAL A 9 0.79 -2.62 9.11
N MET A 10 -0.25 -3.22 9.66
CA MET A 10 -0.20 -3.79 11.00
C MET A 10 0.81 -4.95 11.06
N ARG A 11 1.79 -4.85 11.96
CA ARG A 11 2.71 -5.94 12.31
C ARG A 11 1.98 -7.03 13.11
N VAL A 12 2.37 -8.29 12.93
CA VAL A 12 1.89 -9.40 13.77
C VAL A 12 2.62 -9.32 15.11
N ASP A 13 1.87 -9.30 16.21
CA ASP A 13 2.45 -9.07 17.54
C ASP A 13 3.22 -10.31 18.03
N GLU A 14 2.72 -11.50 17.69
CA GLU A 14 3.27 -12.80 18.08
C GLU A 14 4.51 -13.18 17.27
N ASP A 15 4.61 -12.68 16.03
CA ASP A 15 5.78 -12.84 15.16
C ASP A 15 6.05 -11.53 14.37
N PRO A 16 6.86 -10.62 14.93
CA PRO A 16 7.22 -9.33 14.33
C PRO A 16 7.82 -9.39 12.93
N THR A 17 8.27 -10.58 12.48
CA THR A 17 8.77 -10.82 11.13
C THR A 17 7.68 -10.61 10.06
N TRP A 18 6.42 -10.81 10.45
CA TRP A 18 5.27 -10.77 9.55
C TRP A 18 4.39 -9.54 9.77
N ALA A 19 3.66 -9.22 8.70
CA ALA A 19 2.67 -8.16 8.69
C ALA A 19 1.33 -8.75 8.26
N ARG A 20 0.24 -8.17 8.75
CA ARG A 20 -1.13 -8.50 8.35
C ARG A 20 -1.43 -7.91 6.98
N SER A 21 -0.80 -8.47 5.96
CA SER A 21 -0.92 -8.07 4.56
C SER A 21 -1.06 -9.26 3.64
N VAL A 22 -1.70 -9.06 2.51
CA VAL A 22 -1.86 -10.04 1.44
C VAL A 22 -1.58 -9.38 0.10
N ASP A 23 -0.98 -10.11 -0.83
CA ASP A 23 -0.82 -9.68 -2.22
C ASP A 23 -1.65 -10.62 -3.11
N LEU A 24 -2.44 -10.04 -4.01
CA LEU A 24 -3.20 -10.77 -5.03
C LEU A 24 -2.34 -10.88 -6.28
N VAL A 25 -2.05 -12.11 -6.68
CA VAL A 25 -1.28 -12.41 -7.89
C VAL A 25 -2.19 -13.05 -8.93
N TYR A 26 -2.16 -12.53 -10.15
CA TYR A 26 -2.88 -13.08 -11.30
C TYR A 26 -1.92 -13.23 -12.48
N LYS A 27 -1.90 -14.42 -13.09
CA LYS A 27 -0.97 -14.78 -14.20
C LYS A 27 0.50 -14.43 -13.92
N GLY A 28 0.94 -14.61 -12.66
CA GLY A 28 2.31 -14.31 -12.24
C GLY A 28 2.63 -12.82 -12.07
N MET A 29 1.64 -11.93 -12.18
CA MET A 29 1.79 -10.50 -11.92
C MET A 29 0.98 -10.07 -10.68
N GLU A 30 1.51 -9.16 -9.88
CA GLU A 30 0.81 -8.56 -8.75
C GLU A 30 -0.28 -7.60 -9.24
N MET A 31 -1.51 -7.78 -8.74
CA MET A 31 -2.69 -6.98 -9.11
C MET A 31 -3.10 -5.98 -8.03
N SER A 32 -2.94 -6.37 -6.76
CA SER A 32 -3.40 -5.61 -5.61
C SER A 32 -2.63 -6.05 -4.36
N SER A 33 -2.23 -5.08 -3.56
CA SER A 33 -1.72 -5.30 -2.21
C SER A 33 -2.73 -4.80 -1.19
N GLY A 34 -3.12 -5.68 -0.29
CA GLY A 34 -4.06 -5.42 0.78
C GLY A 34 -3.46 -5.65 2.16
N GLY A 35 -4.11 -5.14 3.19
CA GLY A 35 -3.73 -5.44 4.55
C GLY A 35 -4.50 -4.65 5.59
N GLN A 36 -4.37 -5.10 6.84
CA GLN A 36 -4.84 -4.36 8.00
C GLN A 36 -3.90 -3.18 8.25
N ARG A 37 -4.48 -2.02 8.57
CA ARG A 37 -3.72 -0.81 8.91
C ARG A 37 -3.44 -0.79 10.40
N GLU A 38 -2.25 -0.31 10.77
CA GLU A 38 -1.94 -0.06 12.18
C GLU A 38 -2.77 1.13 12.64
N HIS A 39 -3.67 0.86 13.58
CA HIS A 39 -4.57 1.86 14.16
C HIS A 39 -4.15 2.23 15.60
N ARG A 40 -3.27 1.43 16.22
CA ARG A 40 -2.75 1.68 17.58
C ARG A 40 -1.67 2.75 17.50
N TYR A 41 -1.94 3.92 18.08
CA TYR A 41 -1.12 5.11 17.93
C TYR A 41 0.35 4.85 18.28
N GLU A 42 0.63 4.25 19.43
CA GLU A 42 1.97 4.03 19.94
C GLU A 42 2.78 3.13 18.99
N LYS A 43 2.18 2.03 18.52
CA LYS A 43 2.82 1.12 17.57
C LYS A 43 3.03 1.75 16.20
N LEU A 44 2.10 2.59 15.75
CA LEU A 44 2.25 3.32 14.49
C LEU A 44 3.45 4.28 14.55
N ILE A 45 3.63 4.98 15.67
CA ILE A 45 4.77 5.88 15.89
C ILE A 45 6.08 5.11 15.96
N GLU A 46 6.10 3.95 16.61
CA GLU A 46 7.26 3.05 16.65
C GLU A 46 7.67 2.62 15.24
N GLN A 47 6.71 2.12 14.45
CA GLN A 47 6.97 1.68 13.07
C GLN A 47 7.46 2.81 12.15
N ILE A 48 6.95 4.04 12.33
CA ILE A 48 7.44 5.23 11.61
C ILE A 48 8.92 5.48 11.93
N LYS A 49 9.30 5.41 13.21
CA LYS A 49 10.69 5.61 13.65
C LYS A 49 11.61 4.51 13.13
N GLU A 50 11.20 3.25 13.20
CA GLU A 50 11.97 2.10 12.68
C GLU A 50 12.21 2.19 11.17
N LYS A 51 11.25 2.75 10.42
CA LYS A 51 11.38 2.99 8.97
C LYS A 51 12.18 4.25 8.62
N GLY A 52 12.70 4.98 9.62
CA GLY A 52 13.50 6.19 9.43
C GLY A 52 12.72 7.39 8.90
N LEU A 53 11.40 7.41 9.07
CA LEU A 53 10.55 8.50 8.56
C LEU A 53 10.44 9.64 9.58
N ASN A 54 10.46 10.88 9.10
CA ASN A 54 10.31 12.05 9.96
C ASN A 54 8.86 12.20 10.42
N LEU A 55 8.63 12.01 11.72
CA LEU A 55 7.31 12.12 12.32
C LEU A 55 6.64 13.48 12.11
N LYS A 56 7.41 14.58 12.06
CA LYS A 56 6.85 15.93 11.83
C LYS A 56 6.13 16.02 10.49
N ASN A 57 6.63 15.34 9.46
CA ASN A 57 6.00 15.32 8.14
C ASN A 57 4.70 14.49 8.10
N LEU A 58 4.51 13.62 9.09
CA LEU A 58 3.38 12.70 9.20
C LEU A 58 2.41 13.08 10.33
N GLU A 59 2.68 14.17 11.06
CA GLU A 59 1.86 14.60 12.20
C GLU A 59 0.39 14.80 11.82
N TRP A 60 0.16 15.40 10.65
CA TRP A 60 -1.18 15.59 10.10
C TRP A 60 -1.94 14.27 9.93
N PHE A 61 -1.25 13.17 9.64
CA PHE A 61 -1.82 11.83 9.43
C PHE A 61 -2.00 11.09 10.76
N VAL A 62 -0.97 11.05 11.61
CA VAL A 62 -0.98 10.21 12.82
C VAL A 62 -1.85 10.76 13.95
N LYS A 63 -2.11 12.08 13.98
CA LYS A 63 -2.83 12.72 15.09
C LYS A 63 -4.24 12.13 15.31
N PHE A 64 -4.90 11.69 14.25
CA PHE A 64 -6.26 11.17 14.32
C PHE A 64 -6.35 9.84 15.08
N PHE A 65 -5.29 9.04 15.04
CA PHE A 65 -5.24 7.73 15.71
C PHE A 65 -5.24 7.85 17.24
N LYS A 66 -4.91 9.02 17.80
CA LYS A 66 -5.01 9.30 19.25
C LYS A 66 -6.44 9.33 19.77
N TYR A 67 -7.41 9.60 18.89
CA TYR A 67 -8.81 9.84 19.30
C TYR A 67 -9.71 8.61 19.10
N GLY A 68 -9.11 7.42 19.00
CA GLY A 68 -9.84 6.16 18.85
C GLY A 68 -10.13 5.80 17.39
N ALA A 69 -9.10 5.34 16.67
CA ALA A 69 -9.27 4.78 15.34
C ALA A 69 -9.71 3.31 15.41
N PRO A 70 -10.81 2.91 14.73
CA PRO A 70 -11.24 1.51 14.71
C PRO A 70 -10.24 0.64 13.93
N PRO A 71 -10.21 -0.68 14.19
CA PRO A 71 -9.50 -1.62 13.34
C PRO A 71 -9.99 -1.51 11.89
N MET A 72 -9.07 -1.22 10.97
CA MET A 72 -9.39 -1.00 9.55
C MET A 72 -8.40 -1.73 8.65
N GLY A 73 -8.82 -2.00 7.43
CA GLY A 73 -7.99 -2.57 6.38
C GLY A 73 -8.51 -2.17 5.02
N GLY A 74 -7.76 -2.51 4.00
CA GLY A 74 -8.17 -2.24 2.63
C GLY A 74 -7.20 -2.82 1.63
N PHE A 75 -7.58 -2.69 0.37
CA PHE A 75 -6.78 -3.06 -0.79
C PHE A 75 -7.07 -2.04 -1.89
N CYS A 76 -6.23 -2.02 -2.93
CA CYS A 76 -6.44 -1.18 -4.09
C CYS A 76 -6.07 -1.94 -5.35
N LEU A 77 -6.78 -1.69 -6.43
CA LEU A 77 -6.57 -2.37 -7.70
C LEU A 77 -6.37 -1.31 -8.79
N GLY A 78 -5.27 -1.41 -9.52
CA GLY A 78 -5.01 -0.55 -10.68
C GLY A 78 -5.90 -0.96 -11.83
N ILE A 79 -6.85 -0.11 -12.22
CA ILE A 79 -7.86 -0.43 -13.24
C ILE A 79 -7.23 -0.71 -14.62
N GLU A 80 -6.18 0.03 -14.97
CA GLU A 80 -5.43 -0.11 -16.21
C GLU A 80 -4.67 -1.44 -16.23
N ARG A 81 -3.99 -1.79 -15.14
CA ARG A 81 -3.26 -3.07 -15.00
C ARG A 81 -4.22 -4.25 -15.01
N PHE A 82 -5.35 -4.14 -14.31
CA PHE A 82 -6.37 -5.17 -14.31
C PHE A 82 -6.93 -5.39 -15.71
N THR A 83 -7.24 -4.31 -16.44
CA THR A 83 -7.72 -4.37 -17.83
C THR A 83 -6.68 -5.01 -18.75
N GLN A 84 -5.41 -4.61 -18.64
CA GLN A 84 -4.29 -5.20 -19.38
C GLN A 84 -4.24 -6.72 -19.21
N GLN A 85 -4.32 -7.20 -17.97
CA GLN A 85 -4.21 -8.62 -17.65
C GLN A 85 -5.46 -9.42 -17.99
N LEU A 86 -6.64 -8.80 -17.87
CA LEU A 86 -7.92 -9.40 -18.23
C LEU A 86 -7.98 -9.66 -19.74
N LEU A 87 -7.52 -8.69 -20.55
CA LEU A 87 -7.56 -8.74 -22.02
C LEU A 87 -6.28 -9.28 -22.67
N ASN A 88 -5.26 -9.67 -21.89
CA ASN A 88 -3.93 -10.09 -22.37
C ASN A 88 -3.25 -9.05 -23.26
N LEU A 89 -3.38 -7.76 -22.93
CA LEU A 89 -2.72 -6.71 -23.70
C LEU A 89 -1.20 -6.75 -23.49
N PRO A 90 -0.40 -6.63 -24.56
CA PRO A 90 1.05 -6.70 -24.48
C PRO A 90 1.67 -5.50 -23.76
N ASN A 91 0.95 -4.37 -23.65
CA ASN A 91 1.41 -3.16 -22.98
C ASN A 91 0.30 -2.50 -22.17
N ILE A 92 0.62 -1.96 -20.98
CA ILE A 92 -0.35 -1.22 -20.15
C ILE A 92 -0.92 0.00 -20.86
N ARG A 93 -0.15 0.62 -21.77
CA ARG A 93 -0.58 1.81 -22.54
C ARG A 93 -1.81 1.54 -23.42
N GLU A 94 -2.06 0.28 -23.79
CA GLU A 94 -3.26 -0.10 -24.53
C GLU A 94 -4.52 -0.12 -23.66
N ALA A 95 -4.36 -0.12 -22.33
CA ALA A 95 -5.45 -0.02 -21.35
C ALA A 95 -5.67 1.43 -20.85
N VAL A 96 -4.94 2.42 -21.38
CA VAL A 96 -5.02 3.82 -20.95
C VAL A 96 -5.36 4.72 -22.13
N LEU A 97 -6.39 5.56 -21.98
CA LEU A 97 -6.84 6.44 -23.07
C LEU A 97 -5.77 7.46 -23.51
N PHE A 98 -5.13 8.12 -22.54
CA PHE A 98 -4.02 9.05 -22.77
C PHE A 98 -2.86 8.65 -21.86
N PRO A 99 -1.98 7.73 -22.30
CA PRO A 99 -0.89 7.24 -21.48
C PRO A 99 0.02 8.35 -20.97
N ARG A 100 0.42 8.25 -19.70
CA ARG A 100 1.38 9.13 -19.04
C ARG A 100 2.58 8.34 -18.56
N ASP A 101 3.76 8.85 -18.87
CA ASP A 101 5.04 8.34 -18.39
C ASP A 101 6.06 9.50 -18.36
N PRO A 102 7.29 9.31 -17.84
CA PRO A 102 8.28 10.39 -17.78
C PRO A 102 8.63 11.04 -19.14
N GLU A 103 8.36 10.35 -20.26
CA GLU A 103 8.67 10.82 -21.62
C GLU A 103 7.43 11.41 -22.32
N ARG A 104 6.21 11.06 -21.88
CA ARG A 104 4.93 11.49 -22.48
C ARG A 104 4.05 12.26 -21.49
N VAL A 105 4.09 13.57 -21.62
CA VAL A 105 3.25 14.54 -20.86
C VAL A 105 2.23 15.28 -21.73
N LEU A 106 2.17 15.00 -23.03
CA LEU A 106 1.14 15.49 -23.96
C LEU A 106 0.38 14.30 -24.58
N PRO A 107 -0.91 14.49 -24.97
CA PRO A 107 -1.65 13.50 -25.74
C PRO A 107 -0.93 13.07 -27.01
#